data_AF-A0A9P3FEE9-F1
#
_entry.id   AF-A0A9P3FEE9-F1
#
_cell.length_a   1.000
_cell.length_b   1.000
_cell.length_c   1.000
_cell.angle_alpha   90.00
_cell.angle_beta   90.00
_cell.angle_gamma   90.00
#
_symmetry.space_group_name_H-M   'P 1'
#
loop_
_entity.id
_entity.type
_entity.pdbx_description
1 polymer ?
#
loop_
_entity_poly.entity_id
_entity_poly.type
_entity_poly.pdbx_seq_one_letter_code
_entity_poly.pdbx_strand_id
1 'polypeptide(L)'
;MALQYLFFWNLKTADDNKWHPEIGQSSTRYIGNLPHFLRRVDFEASLVDAAPFVAGVGGARHISQIFDFGFTAPASVFRNVKTMTAMHRSVAVLLPLIWTAQAAGVQYRYLIPRWCHERELRRDEDEVRKHIDVGACIGGVSWVARMLFKVGVRYWAPIDVVLGGALADLLHREYQKAHGF
;
A
#
# COMPACT_ATOMS: atom_id res chain seq x y z
N MET A 1 -15.24 3.76 23.94
CA MET A 1 -14.71 5.13 24.12
C MET A 1 -13.22 5.20 24.49
N ALA A 2 -12.67 4.35 25.36
CA ALA A 2 -11.23 4.40 25.69
C ALA A 2 -10.27 4.07 24.53
N LEU A 3 -10.65 3.14 23.63
CA LEU A 3 -9.88 2.83 22.41
C LEU A 3 -9.80 4.00 21.40
N GLN A 4 -10.71 4.98 21.49
CA GLN A 4 -10.76 6.12 20.56
C GLN A 4 -9.65 7.16 20.85
N TYR A 5 -9.20 7.25 22.11
CA TYR A 5 -8.08 8.13 22.50
C TYR A 5 -6.71 7.49 22.28
N LEU A 6 -6.62 6.16 22.37
CA LEU A 6 -5.36 5.41 22.20
C LEU A 6 -4.77 5.52 20.78
N PHE A 7 -5.59 5.85 19.78
CA PHE A 7 -5.16 5.92 18.38
C PHE A 7 -5.28 7.32 17.77
N PHE A 8 -5.58 8.39 18.52
CA PHE A 8 -5.68 9.79 18.02
C PHE A 8 -6.55 9.99 16.75
N TRP A 9 -7.41 9.03 16.41
CA TRP A 9 -8.01 8.93 15.07
C TRP A 9 -9.20 9.87 14.84
N ASN A 10 -9.79 10.42 15.90
CA ASN A 10 -11.00 11.24 15.85
C ASN A 10 -10.78 12.63 15.23
N LEU A 11 -9.54 13.13 15.23
CA LEU A 11 -9.19 14.42 14.61
C LEU A 11 -8.65 14.25 13.19
N LYS A 12 -8.58 13.00 12.70
CA LYS A 12 -7.96 12.70 11.43
C LYS A 12 -8.89 13.08 10.28
N THR A 13 -8.39 13.94 9.42
CA THR A 13 -9.02 14.35 8.17
C THR A 13 -8.39 13.62 6.99
N ALA A 14 -9.00 13.78 5.81
CA ALA A 14 -8.40 13.36 4.55
C ALA A 14 -7.03 14.00 4.31
N ASP A 15 -6.88 15.25 4.74
CA ASP A 15 -5.70 16.07 4.49
C ASP A 15 -4.46 15.54 5.22
N ASP A 16 -4.67 14.83 6.33
CA ASP A 16 -3.59 14.14 7.06
C ASP A 16 -2.97 13.00 6.26
N ASN A 17 -3.50 12.65 5.08
CA ASN A 17 -2.89 11.71 4.13
C ASN A 17 -2.53 12.36 2.80
N LYS A 18 -2.39 13.69 2.72
CA LYS A 18 -1.83 14.37 1.53
C LYS A 18 -0.39 13.92 1.21
N TRP A 19 0.24 13.17 2.11
CA TRP A 19 1.48 12.46 1.81
C TRP A 19 1.33 11.29 0.84
N HIS A 20 0.12 10.79 0.55
CA HIS A 20 -0.11 9.80 -0.50
C HIS A 20 -0.37 10.52 -1.84
N PRO A 21 -0.10 9.88 -3.00
CA PRO A 21 -0.44 10.47 -4.30
C PRO A 21 -1.91 10.91 -4.33
N GLU A 22 -2.24 12.08 -4.88
CA GLU A 22 -3.62 12.58 -4.85
C GLU A 22 -4.56 11.73 -5.70
N ILE A 23 -5.73 11.36 -5.18
CA ILE A 23 -6.66 10.51 -5.96
C ILE A 23 -7.16 11.30 -7.18
N GLY A 24 -6.99 10.72 -8.37
CA GLY A 24 -7.52 11.29 -9.61
C GLY A 24 -6.62 12.31 -10.30
N GLN A 25 -5.37 12.47 -9.83
CA GLN A 25 -4.31 13.17 -10.56
C GLN A 25 -3.47 12.24 -11.45
N SER A 26 -3.80 10.94 -11.51
CA SER A 26 -3.13 10.01 -12.40
C SER A 26 -3.29 10.39 -13.88
N SER A 27 -2.37 9.89 -14.70
CA SER A 27 -2.35 10.11 -16.16
C SER A 27 -3.65 9.67 -16.86
N THR A 28 -4.44 8.79 -16.22
CA THR A 28 -5.73 8.31 -16.74
C THR A 28 -6.81 9.41 -16.78
N ARG A 29 -6.64 10.50 -16.03
CA ARG A 29 -7.52 11.69 -16.06
C ARG A 29 -7.63 12.30 -17.46
N TYR A 30 -6.53 12.28 -18.21
CA TYR A 30 -6.44 12.89 -19.54
C TYR A 30 -6.92 11.97 -20.67
N ILE A 31 -7.26 10.71 -20.36
CA ILE A 31 -7.68 9.76 -21.37
C ILE A 31 -9.19 9.90 -21.63
N GLY A 32 -9.51 10.69 -22.67
CA GLY A 32 -10.89 11.05 -23.04
C GLY A 32 -11.83 9.91 -23.42
N ASN A 33 -11.31 8.69 -23.60
CA ASN A 33 -12.09 7.50 -23.99
C ASN A 33 -12.41 6.55 -22.83
N LEU A 34 -11.92 6.79 -21.61
CA LEU A 34 -12.26 5.96 -20.46
C LEU A 34 -13.63 6.36 -19.86
N PRO A 35 -14.43 5.39 -19.39
CA PRO A 35 -15.59 5.67 -18.56
C PRO A 35 -15.24 6.54 -17.35
N HIS A 36 -16.16 7.44 -16.96
CA HIS A 36 -15.93 8.41 -15.88
C HIS A 36 -15.47 7.75 -14.56
N PHE A 37 -16.02 6.59 -14.22
CA PHE A 37 -15.65 5.89 -12.98
C PHE A 37 -14.20 5.38 -13.01
N LEU A 38 -13.68 4.96 -14.17
CA LEU A 38 -12.29 4.52 -14.32
C LEU A 38 -11.30 5.68 -14.31
N ARG A 39 -11.70 6.87 -14.75
CA ARG A 39 -10.86 8.08 -14.66
C ARG A 39 -10.64 8.55 -13.21
N ARG A 40 -11.48 8.11 -12.28
CA ARG A 40 -11.33 8.39 -10.85
C ARG A 40 -10.43 7.39 -10.13
N VAL A 41 -10.17 6.24 -10.75
CA VAL A 41 -9.31 5.21 -10.17
C VAL A 41 -7.85 5.61 -10.38
N ASP A 42 -7.12 5.66 -9.28
CA ASP A 42 -5.72 6.04 -9.23
C ASP A 42 -4.94 4.83 -8.69
N PHE A 43 -4.19 4.18 -9.58
CA PHE A 43 -3.53 2.91 -9.28
C PHE A 43 -2.35 3.12 -8.34
N GLU A 44 -1.54 4.14 -8.62
CA GLU A 44 -0.36 4.52 -7.85
C GLU A 44 -0.75 4.86 -6.42
N ALA A 45 -1.79 5.69 -6.25
CA ALA A 45 -2.39 5.99 -4.95
C ALA A 45 -2.87 4.72 -4.23
N SER A 46 -3.54 3.82 -4.95
CA SER A 46 -4.10 2.59 -4.38
C SER A 46 -3.03 1.66 -3.80
N LEU A 47 -1.86 1.58 -4.43
CA LEU A 47 -0.74 0.76 -3.94
C LEU A 47 -0.22 1.28 -2.60
N VAL A 48 -0.04 2.60 -2.49
CA VAL A 48 0.43 3.25 -1.25
C VAL A 48 -0.64 3.22 -0.17
N ASP A 49 -1.91 3.43 -0.53
CA ASP A 49 -3.06 3.39 0.39
C ASP A 49 -3.29 1.99 0.98
N ALA A 50 -3.05 0.93 0.21
CA ALA A 50 -3.22 -0.45 0.67
C ALA A 50 -2.10 -0.91 1.62
N ALA A 51 -0.88 -0.42 1.45
CA ALA A 51 0.30 -0.96 2.11
C ALA A 51 0.25 -0.98 3.65
N PRO A 52 -0.23 0.07 4.35
CA PRO A 52 -0.34 0.05 5.81
C PRO A 52 -1.27 -1.04 6.35
N PHE A 53 -2.38 -1.30 5.65
CA PHE A 53 -3.32 -2.36 6.03
C PHE A 53 -2.73 -3.75 5.76
N VAL A 54 -2.04 -3.92 4.63
CA VAL A 54 -1.36 -5.18 4.30
C VAL A 54 -0.28 -5.50 5.35
N ALA A 55 0.54 -4.50 5.71
CA ALA A 55 1.53 -4.62 6.77
C ALA A 55 0.88 -4.91 8.15
N GLY A 56 -0.23 -4.23 8.47
CA GLY A 56 -0.98 -4.44 9.71
C GLY A 56 -1.55 -5.86 9.83
N VAL A 57 -2.15 -6.40 8.76
CA VAL A 57 -2.60 -7.79 8.70
C VAL A 57 -1.43 -8.76 8.86
N GLY A 58 -0.30 -8.47 8.22
CA GLY A 58 0.93 -9.24 8.38
C GLY A 58 1.42 -9.27 9.82
N GLY A 59 1.53 -8.10 10.45
CA GLY A 59 1.94 -7.96 11.85
C GLY A 59 1.00 -8.67 12.82
N ALA A 60 -0.32 -8.46 12.70
CA ALA A 60 -1.32 -9.13 13.52
C ALA A 60 -1.25 -10.66 13.36
N ARG A 61 -1.09 -11.14 12.12
CA ARG A 61 -0.97 -12.58 11.86
C ARG A 61 0.33 -13.15 12.41
N HIS A 62 1.42 -12.38 12.37
CA HIS A 62 2.70 -12.78 12.94
C HIS A 62 2.64 -12.84 14.47
N ILE A 63 2.07 -11.83 15.13
CA ILE A 63 1.85 -11.79 16.59
C ILE A 63 0.93 -12.92 17.06
N SER A 64 -0.11 -13.27 16.26
CA SER A 64 -1.00 -14.39 16.61
C SER A 64 -0.27 -15.75 16.70
N GLN A 65 0.95 -15.83 16.16
CA GLN A 65 1.80 -17.03 16.16
C GLN A 65 2.93 -16.93 17.19
N ILE A 66 2.89 -15.96 18.11
CA ILE A 66 4.00 -15.70 19.04
C ILE A 66 4.32 -16.89 19.94
N PHE A 67 3.30 -17.68 20.28
CA PHE A 67 3.44 -18.90 21.09
C PHE A 67 3.89 -20.13 20.28
N ASP A 68 3.94 -20.04 18.94
CA ASP A 68 4.36 -21.12 18.04
C ASP A 68 5.81 -20.94 17.51
N PHE A 69 6.46 -19.81 17.83
CA PHE A 69 7.84 -19.53 17.41
C PHE A 69 8.82 -20.48 18.11
N GLY A 70 9.66 -21.14 17.33
CA GLY A 70 10.69 -22.07 17.84
C GLY A 70 10.35 -23.56 17.70
N PHE A 71 9.07 -23.94 17.62
CA PHE A 71 8.67 -25.35 17.39
C PHE A 71 8.19 -25.62 15.96
N THR A 72 7.51 -24.67 15.29
CA THR A 72 7.00 -24.89 13.91
C THR A 72 7.01 -23.65 12.99
N ALA A 73 7.13 -22.43 13.52
CA ALA A 73 7.05 -21.19 12.73
C ALA A 73 8.37 -20.39 12.73
N PRO A 74 8.86 -19.91 11.56
CA PRO A 74 10.03 -19.05 11.48
C PRO A 74 9.73 -17.62 11.95
N ALA A 75 10.69 -16.99 12.64
CA ALA A 75 10.58 -15.63 13.17
C ALA A 75 10.55 -14.53 12.09
N SER A 76 10.96 -14.81 10.86
CA SER A 76 10.82 -13.85 9.76
C SER A 76 9.39 -13.86 9.22
N VAL A 77 8.74 -12.69 9.22
CA VAL A 77 7.41 -12.41 8.65
C VAL A 77 7.31 -12.93 7.20
N PHE A 78 8.38 -12.73 6.42
CA PHE A 78 8.45 -13.11 5.00
C PHE A 78 8.75 -14.59 4.77
N ARG A 79 9.31 -15.28 5.76
CA ARG A 79 9.54 -16.73 5.71
C ARG A 79 8.34 -17.53 6.21
N ASN A 80 7.42 -16.88 6.91
CA ASN A 80 6.24 -17.51 7.47
C ASN A 80 5.09 -17.57 6.46
N VAL A 81 4.76 -18.80 6.05
CA VAL A 81 3.70 -19.14 5.10
C VAL A 81 2.36 -18.52 5.48
N LYS A 82 1.93 -18.69 6.75
CA LYS A 82 0.62 -18.21 7.23
C LYS A 82 0.55 -16.68 7.22
N THR A 83 1.65 -16.03 7.57
CA THR A 83 1.75 -14.56 7.54
C THR A 83 1.74 -14.03 6.12
N MET A 84 2.56 -14.62 5.24
CA MET A 84 2.56 -14.29 3.82
C MET A 84 1.18 -14.48 3.20
N THR A 85 0.53 -15.63 3.36
CA THR A 85 -0.82 -15.86 2.81
C THR A 85 -1.85 -14.85 3.30
N ALA A 86 -1.77 -14.41 4.57
CA ALA A 86 -2.67 -13.39 5.09
C ALA A 86 -2.46 -12.03 4.39
N MET A 87 -1.20 -11.63 4.20
CA MET A 87 -0.87 -10.39 3.48
C MET A 87 -1.28 -10.47 1.98
N HIS A 88 -1.18 -11.64 1.36
CA HIS A 88 -1.66 -11.83 -0.02
C HIS A 88 -3.17 -11.68 -0.14
N ARG A 89 -3.91 -12.33 0.76
CA ARG A 89 -5.37 -12.26 0.78
C ARG A 89 -5.85 -10.84 1.07
N SER A 90 -5.15 -10.11 1.93
CA SER A 90 -5.51 -8.71 2.20
C SER A 90 -5.34 -7.86 0.95
N VAL A 91 -4.28 -8.00 0.16
CA VAL A 91 -4.14 -7.30 -1.13
C VAL A 91 -5.31 -7.60 -2.08
N ALA A 92 -5.69 -8.88 -2.21
CA ALA A 92 -6.78 -9.30 -3.09
C ALA A 92 -8.16 -8.75 -2.69
N VAL A 93 -8.34 -8.36 -1.43
CA VAL A 93 -9.59 -7.77 -0.91
C VAL A 93 -9.51 -6.24 -0.89
N LEU A 94 -8.39 -5.69 -0.42
CA LEU A 94 -8.22 -4.25 -0.18
C LEU A 94 -8.13 -3.46 -1.48
N LEU A 95 -7.40 -3.94 -2.49
CA LEU A 95 -7.27 -3.19 -3.75
C LEU A 95 -8.62 -3.01 -4.46
N PRO A 96 -9.45 -4.06 -4.65
CA PRO A 96 -10.80 -3.87 -5.21
C PRO A 96 -11.68 -2.95 -4.35
N LEU A 97 -11.57 -3.03 -3.03
CA LEU A 97 -12.33 -2.17 -2.12
C LEU A 97 -11.91 -0.70 -2.24
N ILE A 98 -10.60 -0.42 -2.36
CA ILE A 98 -10.07 0.91 -2.60
C ILE A 98 -10.53 1.42 -3.97
N TRP A 99 -10.41 0.62 -5.03
CA TRP A 99 -10.84 1.02 -6.37
C TRP A 99 -12.34 1.32 -6.44
N THR A 100 -13.18 0.52 -5.77
CA THR A 100 -14.62 0.79 -5.70
C THR A 100 -14.92 2.07 -4.92
N ALA A 101 -14.21 2.32 -3.82
CA ALA A 101 -14.33 3.58 -3.08
C ALA A 101 -13.89 4.79 -3.94
N GLN A 102 -12.76 4.70 -4.63
CA GLN A 102 -12.28 5.74 -5.56
C GLN A 102 -13.27 5.98 -6.71
N ALA A 103 -13.74 4.91 -7.36
CA ALA A 103 -14.72 5.00 -8.44
C ALA A 103 -16.02 5.67 -7.99
N ALA A 104 -16.49 5.35 -6.78
CA ALA A 104 -17.66 5.95 -6.16
C ALA A 104 -17.43 7.39 -5.67
N GLY A 105 -16.18 7.87 -5.61
CA GLY A 105 -15.83 9.18 -5.05
C GLY A 105 -15.94 9.22 -3.52
N VAL A 106 -15.92 8.06 -2.86
CA VAL A 106 -15.93 7.95 -1.40
C VAL A 106 -14.53 8.25 -0.89
N GLN A 107 -14.40 9.24 -0.01
CA GLN A 107 -13.13 9.54 0.61
C GLN A 107 -12.85 8.49 1.70
N TYR A 108 -11.88 7.60 1.54
CA TYR A 108 -11.57 6.54 2.52
C TYR A 108 -10.28 6.79 3.30
N ARG A 109 -9.51 7.83 2.94
CA ARG A 109 -8.17 8.08 3.51
C ARG A 109 -8.18 8.37 5.01
N TYR A 110 -9.28 8.85 5.57
CA TYR A 110 -9.41 9.00 7.02
C TYR A 110 -9.25 7.65 7.77
N LEU A 111 -9.39 6.50 7.10
CA LEU A 111 -9.18 5.17 7.68
C LEU A 111 -7.74 4.65 7.62
N ILE A 112 -6.79 5.38 7.01
CA ILE A 112 -5.40 4.92 6.87
C ILE A 112 -4.61 5.22 8.16
N PRO A 113 -3.78 4.31 8.71
CA PRO A 113 -3.00 4.53 9.96
C PRO A 113 -1.78 5.46 9.87
N ARG A 114 -1.91 6.74 9.45
CA ARG A 114 -0.77 7.67 9.48
C ARG A 114 -1.09 9.16 9.33
N TRP A 115 -0.34 10.04 9.99
CA TRP A 115 -0.38 11.49 9.75
C TRP A 115 0.78 11.96 8.85
N CYS A 116 0.47 12.88 7.96
CA CYS A 116 1.43 13.60 7.13
C CYS A 116 2.27 14.55 8.01
N HIS A 117 3.56 14.67 7.69
CA HIS A 117 4.40 15.74 8.22
C HIS A 117 4.52 16.87 7.19
N GLU A 118 4.69 18.12 7.63
CA GLU A 118 4.78 19.29 6.73
C GLU A 118 5.86 19.15 5.64
N ARG A 119 6.97 18.47 5.95
CA ARG A 119 8.04 18.20 4.98
C ARG A 119 7.59 17.28 3.83
N GLU A 120 6.67 16.36 4.11
CA GLU A 120 6.14 15.41 3.14
C GLU A 120 5.09 16.06 2.22
N LEU A 121 4.59 17.25 2.55
CA LEU A 121 3.66 18.03 1.72
C LEU A 121 4.34 18.78 0.57
N ARG A 122 5.66 18.97 0.63
CA ARG A 122 6.43 19.77 -0.35
C ARG A 122 6.99 18.95 -1.52
N ARG A 123 6.61 17.69 -1.62
CA ARG A 123 7.15 16.75 -2.62
C ARG A 123 6.57 17.00 -4.00
N ASP A 124 7.37 16.75 -5.03
CA ASP A 124 6.90 16.71 -6.42
C ASP A 124 6.05 15.46 -6.64
N GLU A 125 4.78 15.65 -6.97
CA GLU A 125 3.82 14.56 -7.12
C GLU A 125 4.10 13.70 -8.35
N ASP A 126 4.54 14.30 -9.45
CA ASP A 126 4.80 13.59 -10.70
C ASP A 126 6.04 12.69 -10.56
N GLU A 127 7.07 13.18 -9.86
CA GLU A 127 8.27 12.40 -9.55
C GLU A 127 7.93 11.17 -8.68
N VAL A 128 7.16 11.38 -7.60
CA VAL A 128 6.73 10.31 -6.69
C VAL A 128 5.95 9.24 -7.45
N ARG A 129 4.99 9.64 -8.28
CA ARG A 129 4.17 8.70 -9.07
C ARG A 129 5.03 7.85 -9.98
N LYS A 130 6.00 8.46 -10.65
CA LYS A 130 6.94 7.74 -11.50
C LYS A 130 7.76 6.70 -10.72
N HIS A 131 8.21 7.04 -9.50
CA HIS A 131 8.89 6.07 -8.64
C HIS A 131 7.99 4.92 -8.22
N ILE A 132 6.74 5.21 -7.84
CA ILE A 132 5.74 4.19 -7.48
C ILE A 132 5.49 3.25 -8.66
N ASP A 133 5.30 3.80 -9.86
CA ASP A 133 5.09 3.02 -11.09
C ASP A 133 6.28 2.10 -11.40
N VAL A 134 7.51 2.63 -11.31
CA VAL A 134 8.72 1.82 -11.50
C VAL A 134 8.81 0.72 -10.45
N GLY A 135 8.54 1.03 -9.18
CA GLY A 135 8.51 0.04 -8.10
C GLY A 135 7.45 -1.04 -8.33
N ALA A 136 6.25 -0.65 -8.73
CA ALA A 136 5.15 -1.55 -9.05
C ALA A 136 5.50 -2.45 -10.24
N CYS A 137 6.15 -1.91 -11.28
CA CYS A 137 6.62 -2.66 -12.43
C CYS A 137 7.67 -3.72 -12.03
N ILE A 138 8.66 -3.34 -11.23
CA ILE A 138 9.66 -4.29 -10.69
C ILE A 138 8.97 -5.39 -9.88
N GLY A 139 8.01 -5.03 -9.03
CA GLY A 139 7.17 -5.97 -8.29
C GLY A 139 6.40 -6.92 -9.21
N GLY A 140 5.82 -6.39 -10.29
CA GLY A 140 5.11 -7.17 -11.31
C GLY A 140 6.01 -8.15 -12.05
N VAL A 141 7.22 -7.72 -12.45
CA VAL A 141 8.22 -8.60 -13.07
C VAL A 141 8.65 -9.70 -12.09
N SER A 142 8.85 -9.37 -10.82
CA SER A 142 9.17 -10.37 -9.78
C SER A 142 8.05 -11.40 -9.65
N TRP A 143 6.79 -10.94 -9.63
CA TRP A 143 5.62 -11.82 -9.55
C TRP A 143 5.51 -12.73 -10.78
N VAL A 144 5.66 -12.20 -11.99
CA VAL A 144 5.63 -12.97 -13.25
C VAL A 144 6.76 -13.99 -13.27
N ALA A 145 7.98 -13.62 -12.86
CA ALA A 145 9.09 -14.55 -12.77
C ALA A 145 8.81 -15.69 -11.79
N ARG A 146 8.25 -15.40 -10.60
CA ARG A 146 7.85 -16.44 -9.62
C ARG A 146 6.80 -17.39 -10.20
N MET A 147 5.83 -16.87 -10.95
CA MET A 147 4.82 -17.68 -11.64
C MET A 147 5.43 -18.59 -12.71
N LEU A 148 6.33 -18.06 -13.56
CA LEU A 148 6.97 -18.81 -14.64
C LEU A 148 7.90 -19.90 -14.12
N PHE A 149 8.76 -19.58 -13.16
CA PHE A 149 9.75 -20.52 -12.60
C PHE A 149 9.19 -21.40 -11.48
N LYS A 150 7.91 -21.26 -11.18
CA LYS A 150 7.23 -21.95 -10.07
C LYS A 150 7.94 -21.79 -8.72
N VAL A 151 8.66 -20.69 -8.53
CA VAL A 151 9.34 -20.38 -7.27
C VAL A 151 8.33 -19.73 -6.34
N GLY A 152 7.91 -20.46 -5.31
CA GLY A 152 6.96 -19.93 -4.34
C GLY A 152 5.50 -19.85 -4.81
N VAL A 153 5.07 -20.69 -5.79
CA VAL A 153 3.68 -20.75 -6.34
C VAL A 153 2.59 -20.87 -5.28
N ARG A 154 2.92 -21.40 -4.09
CA ARG A 154 1.99 -21.46 -2.96
C ARG A 154 1.63 -20.08 -2.40
N TYR A 155 2.33 -19.03 -2.83
CA TYR A 155 2.18 -17.63 -2.42
C TYR A 155 1.89 -16.80 -3.68
N TRP A 156 0.63 -16.83 -4.12
CA TRP A 156 0.12 -15.98 -5.19
C TRP A 156 0.41 -14.52 -4.87
N ALA A 157 1.32 -13.84 -5.57
CA ALA A 157 1.91 -12.59 -5.07
C ALA A 157 1.62 -11.30 -5.86
N PRO A 158 0.35 -10.89 -6.05
CA PRO A 158 0.07 -9.49 -6.39
C PRO A 158 0.56 -8.53 -5.29
N ILE A 159 0.91 -9.05 -4.10
CA ILE A 159 1.60 -8.30 -3.05
C ILE A 159 2.95 -7.76 -3.50
N ASP A 160 3.66 -8.41 -4.43
CA ASP A 160 4.98 -7.93 -4.88
C ASP A 160 4.83 -6.58 -5.60
N VAL A 161 3.74 -6.38 -6.32
CA VAL A 161 3.39 -5.10 -6.98
C VAL A 161 3.11 -4.02 -5.93
N VAL A 162 2.29 -4.33 -4.92
CA VAL A 162 1.95 -3.41 -3.83
C VAL A 162 3.18 -3.03 -3.02
N LEU A 163 3.98 -4.03 -2.62
CA LEU A 163 5.21 -3.81 -1.88
C LEU A 163 6.22 -3.04 -2.72
N GLY A 164 6.37 -3.35 -4.01
CA GLY A 164 7.27 -2.64 -4.91
C GLY A 164 6.93 -1.15 -5.01
N GLY A 165 5.66 -0.83 -5.31
CA GLY A 165 5.21 0.57 -5.42
C GLY A 165 5.26 1.32 -4.08
N ALA A 166 4.80 0.70 -2.99
CA ALA A 166 4.80 1.32 -1.67
C ALA A 166 6.21 1.47 -1.09
N LEU A 167 7.12 0.53 -1.35
CA LEU A 167 8.52 0.64 -0.96
C LEU A 167 9.20 1.77 -1.74
N ALA A 168 8.90 1.95 -3.02
CA ALA A 168 9.44 3.06 -3.80
C ALA A 168 8.99 4.43 -3.24
N ASP A 169 7.71 4.57 -2.89
CA ASP A 169 7.21 5.78 -2.18
C ASP A 169 7.93 5.98 -0.83
N LEU A 170 8.08 4.91 -0.05
CA LEU A 170 8.76 4.98 1.26
C LEU A 170 10.22 5.41 1.09
N LEU A 171 10.96 4.81 0.16
CA LEU A 171 12.37 5.13 -0.09
C LEU A 171 12.55 6.56 -0.57
N HIS A 172 11.73 7.01 -1.53
CA HIS A 172 11.76 8.38 -2.03
C HIS A 172 11.47 9.38 -0.90
N ARG A 173 10.52 9.06 -0.02
CA ARG A 173 10.20 9.86 1.15
C ARG A 173 11.34 9.93 2.16
N GLU A 174 11.93 8.80 2.53
CA GLU A 174 13.06 8.79 3.47
C GLU A 174 14.27 9.52 2.87
N TYR A 175 14.48 9.42 1.56
CA TYR A 175 15.46 10.22 0.84
C TYR A 175 15.19 11.72 0.97
N GLN A 176 13.97 12.17 0.71
CA GLN A 176 13.58 13.58 0.87
C GLN A 176 13.66 14.05 2.33
N LYS A 177 13.33 13.21 3.31
CA LYS A 177 13.51 13.56 4.73
C LYS A 177 14.98 13.77 5.10
N ALA A 178 15.86 12.94 4.55
CA ALA A 178 17.29 12.98 4.83
C ALA A 178 18.03 14.10 4.09
N HIS A 179 17.54 14.49 2.90
CA HIS A 179 18.23 15.44 2.01
C HIS A 179 17.45 16.75 1.76
N GLY A 180 16.23 16.85 2.27
CA GLY A 180 15.39 18.04 2.20
C GLY A 180 15.84 19.07 3.22
N PHE A 181 16.47 20.14 2.73
CA PHE A 181 16.65 21.41 3.43
C PHE A 181 15.30 22.15 3.59
#